data_AF-A0A6P6EBD5-F1
#
_entry.id   AF-A0A6P6EBD5-F1
#
_cell.length_a   1.000
_cell.length_b   1.000
_cell.length_c   1.000
_cell.angle_alpha   90.00
_cell.angle_beta   90.00
_cell.angle_gamma   90.00
#
_symmetry.space_group_name_H-M   'P 1'
#
loop_
_entity.id
_entity.type
_entity.pdbx_description
1 polymer ?
#
loop_
_entity_poly.entity_id
_entity_poly.type
_entity_poly.pdbx_seq_one_letter_code
_entity_poly.pdbx_strand_id
1 'polypeptide(L)'
;MASGTSELPQGRIVTAGIIIVGDEILKGHTQDTNTYFLCRTLRSLGVQVCRVSVVPDEVNTIAAEVTSFSSQFTHVLTAGGIGPTHDDVTFEAVAQAFGEELKTHPELEAAIRALGGEGREKLSLVPSSARLHYGTDPHTGRPFRFPLVSVRNVYLFPGIPELLRRVLEGLKGLFQNTAVQFHSRELYVAADEASIAPILAEAQAHFQGKLGLGSYPDWGSNYYQVKLTLDSEEEGPLEECLAYLTARLPQGSLVPYVPNAVEQASEAVYKLAKSGSTTRVTALCTYLMPFPANVAGSSLGKKVASALQIIEAALAQYHLSQLCLGFNGGKDCTALLHLYHAAVQRKCPDVPKPLQILYIRSISPFPELEQFLQDTIKRTGPTETSGTFCVSSLSHTVSCMTKGTRHWGVGRTQCRTQPCSA
;
A
#
# COMPACT_ATOMS: atom_id res chain seq x y z
N MET A 1 -38.14 -5.68 23.43
CA MET A 1 -38.65 -4.45 22.80
C MET A 1 -37.48 -3.78 22.09
N ALA A 2 -37.76 -3.20 20.92
CA ALA A 2 -36.88 -2.96 19.78
C ALA A 2 -35.43 -2.48 20.05
N SER A 3 -34.49 -3.11 19.32
CA SER A 3 -33.11 -2.66 19.15
C SER A 3 -33.07 -1.34 18.38
N GLY A 4 -32.69 -0.27 19.06
CA GLY A 4 -32.40 1.02 18.41
C GLY A 4 -31.02 0.97 17.77
N THR A 5 -30.94 0.56 16.51
CA THR A 5 -29.86 1.04 15.64
C THR A 5 -30.06 2.54 15.51
N SER A 6 -29.19 3.30 16.15
CA SER A 6 -29.12 4.76 16.01
C SER A 6 -28.82 5.08 14.55
N GLU A 7 -29.84 5.30 13.74
CA GLU A 7 -29.69 5.84 12.39
C GLU A 7 -29.00 7.20 12.49
N LEU A 8 -27.80 7.29 11.91
CA LEU A 8 -27.06 8.53 11.80
C LEU A 8 -27.89 9.51 10.94
N PRO A 9 -28.12 10.75 11.39
CA PRO A 9 -28.88 11.74 10.62
C PRO A 9 -28.26 11.94 9.23
N GLN A 10 -29.08 11.92 8.19
CA GLN A 10 -28.67 12.23 6.81
C GLN A 10 -28.02 13.62 6.76
N GLY A 11 -26.77 13.67 6.25
CA GLY A 11 -26.04 14.92 6.01
C GLY A 11 -25.01 15.33 7.06
N ARG A 12 -24.71 14.51 8.08
CA ARG A 12 -23.65 14.84 9.05
C ARG A 12 -22.29 14.29 8.59
N ILE A 13 -21.29 15.16 8.48
CA ILE A 13 -19.89 14.77 8.34
C ILE A 13 -19.52 13.91 9.56
N VAL A 14 -19.20 12.64 9.33
CA VAL A 14 -18.70 11.74 10.36
C VAL A 14 -17.21 11.98 10.51
N THR A 15 -16.79 12.39 11.70
CA THR A 15 -15.40 12.73 12.00
C THR A 15 -14.73 11.71 12.90
N ALA A 16 -13.42 11.57 12.78
CA ALA A 16 -12.61 10.73 13.64
C ALA A 16 -11.40 11.48 14.21
N GLY A 17 -11.11 11.21 15.48
CA GLY A 17 -9.83 11.51 16.12
C GLY A 17 -9.07 10.21 16.40
N ILE A 18 -7.76 10.20 16.18
CA ILE A 18 -6.91 9.04 16.44
C ILE A 18 -5.94 9.37 17.56
N ILE A 19 -5.81 8.47 18.54
CA ILE A 19 -4.84 8.57 19.64
C ILE A 19 -3.92 7.35 19.56
N ILE A 20 -2.66 7.57 19.19
CA ILE A 20 -1.63 6.53 19.25
C ILE A 20 -1.02 6.57 20.64
N VAL A 21 -1.07 5.43 21.35
CA VAL A 21 -0.53 5.27 22.70
C VAL A 21 0.71 4.40 22.60
N GLY A 22 1.87 4.95 22.94
CA GLY A 22 3.12 4.20 22.86
C GLY A 22 4.35 5.08 22.99
N ASP A 23 5.08 4.88 24.07
CA ASP A 23 6.37 5.49 24.35
C ASP A 23 7.41 5.26 23.24
N GLU A 24 7.39 4.09 22.60
CA GLU A 24 8.29 3.71 21.52
C GLU A 24 8.08 4.54 20.25
N ILE A 25 6.86 5.04 20.04
CA ILE A 25 6.53 5.95 18.94
C ILE A 25 7.12 7.32 19.24
N LEU A 26 6.93 7.83 20.46
CA LEU A 26 7.49 9.12 20.89
C LEU A 26 9.03 9.13 20.91
N LYS A 27 9.64 7.99 21.26
CA LYS A 27 11.10 7.80 21.23
C LYS A 27 11.65 7.59 19.82
N GLY A 28 10.78 7.42 18.82
CA GLY A 28 11.19 7.15 17.43
C GLY A 28 11.82 5.78 17.21
N HIS A 29 11.65 4.84 18.14
CA HIS A 29 12.14 3.47 18.01
C HIS A 29 11.31 2.66 17.02
N THR A 30 10.02 2.98 16.93
CA THR A 30 9.08 2.33 16.03
C THR A 30 8.46 3.40 15.12
N GLN A 31 8.48 3.15 13.81
CA GLN A 31 7.76 3.99 12.87
C GLN A 31 6.26 3.71 12.98
N ASP A 32 5.46 4.74 13.23
CA ASP A 32 4.00 4.62 13.25
C ASP A 32 3.47 4.32 11.84
N THR A 33 2.99 3.09 11.64
CA THR A 33 2.28 2.66 10.44
C THR A 33 0.77 2.52 10.65
N ASN A 34 0.31 2.63 11.89
CA ASN A 34 -1.09 2.51 12.27
C ASN A 34 -1.86 3.76 11.83
N THR A 35 -1.33 4.96 12.10
CA THR A 35 -1.96 6.21 11.67
C THR A 35 -2.19 6.24 10.17
N TYR A 36 -1.18 5.87 9.36
CA TYR A 36 -1.32 5.82 7.91
C TYR A 36 -2.45 4.88 7.46
N PHE A 37 -2.49 3.67 8.03
CA PHE A 37 -3.52 2.69 7.71
C PHE A 37 -4.92 3.14 8.15
N LEU A 38 -5.06 3.68 9.37
CA LEU A 38 -6.31 4.18 9.92
C LEU A 38 -6.86 5.33 9.07
N CYS A 39 -6.03 6.32 8.74
CA CYS A 39 -6.43 7.47 7.92
C CYS A 39 -6.94 7.02 6.54
N ARG A 40 -6.20 6.14 5.87
CA ARG A 40 -6.59 5.62 4.55
C ARG A 40 -7.88 4.82 4.62
N THR A 41 -8.03 3.98 5.64
CA THR A 41 -9.19 3.10 5.79
C THR A 41 -10.43 3.90 6.16
N LEU A 42 -10.38 4.76 7.18
CA LEU A 42 -11.51 5.61 7.57
C LEU A 42 -11.97 6.51 6.43
N ARG A 43 -11.03 7.08 5.67
CA ARG A 43 -11.35 7.83 4.45
C ARG A 43 -12.12 6.97 3.44
N SER A 44 -11.69 5.73 3.19
CA SER A 44 -12.45 4.84 2.30
C SER A 44 -13.86 4.47 2.81
N LEU A 45 -14.11 4.68 4.11
CA LEU A 45 -15.40 4.46 4.76
C LEU A 45 -16.26 5.73 4.84
N GLY A 46 -15.85 6.84 4.23
CA GLY A 46 -16.59 8.11 4.29
C GLY A 46 -16.43 8.85 5.62
N VAL A 47 -15.37 8.56 6.38
CA VAL A 47 -15.06 9.21 7.66
C VAL A 47 -13.87 10.15 7.53
N GLN A 48 -14.04 11.40 7.94
CA GLN A 48 -12.99 12.40 7.93
C GLN A 48 -12.14 12.31 9.20
N VAL A 49 -10.86 11.96 9.07
CA VAL A 49 -9.92 12.08 10.20
C VAL A 49 -9.52 13.55 10.36
N CYS A 50 -9.82 14.13 11.51
CA CYS A 50 -9.58 15.55 11.79
C CYS A 50 -8.32 15.81 12.59
N ARG A 51 -7.92 14.86 13.45
CA ARG A 51 -6.74 15.01 14.30
C ARG A 51 -6.15 13.65 14.67
N VAL A 52 -4.83 13.60 14.72
CA VAL A 52 -4.05 12.50 15.29
C VAL A 52 -3.24 13.05 16.45
N SER A 53 -3.18 12.31 17.55
CA SER A 53 -2.33 12.61 18.71
C SER A 53 -1.51 11.39 19.06
N VAL A 54 -0.25 11.59 19.45
CA VAL A 54 0.63 10.53 19.95
C VAL A 54 0.97 10.86 21.38
N VAL A 55 0.69 9.94 22.30
CA VAL A 55 0.81 10.16 23.76
C VAL A 55 1.61 9.04 24.43
N PRO A 56 2.29 9.32 25.56
CA PRO A 56 3.00 8.31 26.32
C PRO A 56 2.02 7.34 27.00
N ASP A 57 2.55 6.22 27.48
CA ASP A 57 1.83 5.19 28.26
C ASP A 57 1.53 5.65 29.70
N GLU A 58 0.88 6.81 29.83
CA GLU A 58 0.54 7.44 31.10
C GLU A 58 -0.97 7.68 31.21
N VAL A 59 -1.57 7.12 32.27
CA VAL A 59 -3.02 7.16 32.51
C VAL A 59 -3.60 8.57 32.40
N ASN A 60 -2.99 9.54 33.09
CA ASN A 60 -3.50 10.92 33.14
C ASN A 60 -3.46 11.60 31.76
N THR A 61 -2.39 11.36 31.01
CA THR A 61 -2.16 11.97 29.70
C THR A 61 -3.13 11.38 28.67
N ILE A 62 -3.27 10.06 28.64
CA ILE A 62 -4.23 9.38 27.76
C ILE A 62 -5.66 9.80 28.14
N ALA A 63 -6.01 9.84 29.44
CA ALA A 63 -7.35 10.20 29.88
C ALA A 63 -7.74 11.62 29.45
N ALA A 64 -6.84 12.60 29.61
CA ALA A 64 -7.07 13.97 29.17
C ALA A 64 -7.30 14.08 27.66
N GLU A 65 -6.49 13.36 26.86
CA GLU A 65 -6.63 13.37 25.40
C GLU A 65 -7.93 12.68 24.96
N VAL A 66 -8.30 11.56 25.60
CA VAL A 66 -9.57 10.86 25.38
C VAL A 66 -10.76 11.75 25.70
N THR A 67 -10.77 12.44 26.85
CA THR A 67 -11.84 13.37 27.22
C THR A 67 -11.97 14.49 26.17
N SER A 68 -10.84 15.08 25.76
CA SER A 68 -10.79 16.13 24.75
C SER A 68 -11.34 15.65 23.40
N PHE A 69 -10.87 14.51 22.91
CA PHE A 69 -11.24 13.96 21.60
C PHE A 69 -12.68 13.47 21.57
N SER A 70 -13.14 12.81 22.62
CA SER A 70 -14.50 12.24 22.72
C SER A 70 -15.57 13.32 22.60
N SER A 71 -15.30 14.53 23.09
CA SER A 71 -16.20 15.68 22.99
C SER A 71 -16.23 16.35 21.60
N GLN A 72 -15.18 16.18 20.80
CA GLN A 72 -14.99 16.90 19.53
C GLN A 72 -15.31 16.05 18.29
N PHE A 73 -15.11 14.74 18.34
CA PHE A 73 -15.19 13.87 17.17
C PHE A 73 -16.31 12.83 17.29
N THR A 74 -16.84 12.40 16.15
CA THR A 74 -17.88 11.34 16.13
C THR A 74 -17.32 10.00 16.61
N HIS A 75 -16.12 9.64 16.17
CA HIS A 75 -15.39 8.46 16.63
C HIS A 75 -14.01 8.84 17.17
N VAL A 76 -13.58 8.18 18.24
CA VAL A 76 -12.20 8.25 18.73
C VAL A 76 -11.62 6.85 18.65
N LEU A 77 -10.49 6.70 17.97
CA LEU A 77 -9.80 5.42 17.87
C LEU A 77 -8.50 5.52 18.66
N THR A 78 -8.31 4.69 19.67
CA THR A 78 -7.00 4.53 20.30
C THR A 78 -6.28 3.35 19.65
N ALA A 79 -4.96 3.40 19.54
CA ALA A 79 -4.14 2.26 19.11
C ALA A 79 -2.92 2.13 20.00
N GLY A 80 -2.84 1.02 20.75
CA GLY A 80 -1.76 0.77 21.71
C GLY A 80 -2.24 0.71 23.16
N GLY A 81 -1.36 0.27 24.06
CA GLY A 81 -1.58 0.25 25.50
C GLY A 81 -2.77 -0.59 26.02
N ILE A 82 -3.16 -1.67 25.32
CA ILE A 82 -4.27 -2.57 25.71
C ILE A 82 -3.84 -4.03 25.90
N GLY A 83 -2.54 -4.31 25.89
CA GLY A 83 -1.99 -5.63 26.16
C GLY A 83 -1.99 -5.99 27.66
N PRO A 84 -1.32 -7.11 28.01
CA PRO A 84 -1.28 -7.60 29.37
C PRO A 84 -0.19 -6.98 30.24
N THR A 85 0.71 -6.15 29.70
CA THR A 85 1.87 -5.65 30.45
C THR A 85 1.51 -4.46 31.35
N HIS A 86 2.44 -4.04 32.21
CA HIS A 86 2.18 -3.03 33.24
C HIS A 86 2.00 -1.62 32.67
N ASP A 87 2.68 -1.34 31.56
CA ASP A 87 2.60 -0.14 30.74
C ASP A 87 1.35 -0.08 29.84
N ASP A 88 0.65 -1.20 29.63
CA ASP A 88 -0.62 -1.21 28.90
C ASP A 88 -1.78 -0.60 29.71
N VAL A 89 -1.89 0.74 29.76
CA VAL A 89 -2.78 1.45 30.69
C VAL A 89 -3.99 2.14 30.04
N THR A 90 -4.33 1.78 28.80
CA THR A 90 -5.36 2.51 28.03
C THR A 90 -6.78 2.23 28.55
N PHE A 91 -7.07 1.03 29.06
CA PHE A 91 -8.38 0.76 29.68
C PHE A 91 -8.57 1.59 30.97
N GLU A 92 -7.55 1.66 31.81
CA GLU A 92 -7.48 2.50 33.02
C GLU A 92 -7.70 3.97 32.67
N ALA A 93 -7.00 4.46 31.64
CA ALA A 93 -7.12 5.84 31.18
C ALA A 93 -8.51 6.18 30.65
N VAL A 94 -9.12 5.28 29.88
CA VAL A 94 -10.49 5.48 29.37
C VAL A 94 -11.52 5.42 30.50
N ALA A 95 -11.34 4.54 31.49
CA ALA A 95 -12.15 4.54 32.71
C ALA A 95 -12.04 5.89 33.43
N GLN A 96 -10.82 6.40 33.64
CA GLN A 96 -10.59 7.69 34.28
C GLN A 96 -11.20 8.85 33.48
N ALA A 97 -11.07 8.86 32.15
CA ALA A 97 -11.60 9.90 31.28
C ALA A 97 -13.13 10.06 31.38
N PHE A 98 -13.83 8.98 31.73
CA PHE A 98 -15.29 8.93 31.82
C PHE A 98 -15.83 8.80 33.25
N GLY A 99 -14.95 8.77 34.26
CA GLY A 99 -15.33 8.60 35.65
C GLY A 99 -15.93 7.24 35.96
N GLU A 100 -15.42 6.18 35.32
CA GLU A 100 -15.89 4.81 35.46
C GLU A 100 -14.94 3.94 36.28
N GLU A 101 -15.47 2.86 36.85
CA GLU A 101 -14.67 1.80 37.47
C GLU A 101 -14.27 0.76 36.42
N LEU A 102 -13.08 0.16 36.58
CA LEU A 102 -12.72 -1.06 35.86
C LEU A 102 -13.42 -2.27 36.48
N LYS A 103 -14.01 -3.11 35.64
CA LYS A 103 -14.68 -4.35 36.04
C LYS A 103 -14.29 -5.48 35.12
N THR A 104 -14.18 -6.68 35.69
CA THR A 104 -14.00 -7.91 34.91
C THR A 104 -15.24 -8.13 34.05
N HIS A 105 -15.07 -8.17 32.73
CA HIS A 105 -16.15 -8.49 31.80
C HIS A 105 -16.24 -10.02 31.60
N PRO A 106 -17.37 -10.67 31.93
CA PRO A 106 -17.49 -12.13 31.90
C PRO A 106 -17.16 -12.76 30.54
N GLU A 107 -17.57 -12.13 29.44
CA GLU A 107 -17.26 -12.62 28.09
C GLU A 107 -15.77 -12.54 27.74
N LEU A 108 -15.07 -11.47 28.15
CA LEU A 108 -13.63 -11.34 27.93
C LEU A 108 -12.89 -12.37 28.76
N GLU A 109 -13.28 -12.55 30.03
CA GLU A 109 -12.71 -13.58 30.91
C GLU A 109 -12.86 -14.98 30.29
N ALA A 110 -14.03 -15.32 29.74
CA ALA A 110 -14.27 -16.57 29.05
C ALA A 110 -13.40 -16.71 27.78
N ALA A 111 -13.29 -15.64 26.98
CA ALA A 111 -12.45 -15.64 25.77
C ALA A 111 -10.97 -15.83 26.09
N ILE A 112 -10.46 -15.17 27.14
CA ILE A 112 -9.06 -15.28 27.60
C ILE A 112 -8.78 -16.71 28.10
N ARG A 113 -9.70 -17.28 28.89
CA ARG A 113 -9.59 -18.66 29.37
C ARG A 113 -9.54 -19.67 28.21
N ALA A 114 -10.34 -19.46 27.16
CA ALA A 114 -10.32 -20.29 25.96
C ALA A 114 -9.01 -20.18 25.15
N LEU A 115 -8.23 -19.11 25.34
CA LEU A 115 -6.95 -18.85 24.67
C LEU A 115 -5.71 -19.26 25.48
N GLY A 116 -5.89 -19.98 26.59
CA GLY A 116 -4.78 -20.46 27.43
C GLY A 116 -4.52 -19.66 28.71
N GLY A 117 -5.35 -18.64 29.00
CA GLY A 117 -5.66 -18.13 30.35
C GLY A 117 -4.59 -17.41 31.16
N GLU A 118 -3.37 -17.95 31.29
CA GLU A 118 -2.42 -17.52 32.31
C GLU A 118 -1.74 -16.18 31.96
N GLY A 119 -1.74 -15.23 32.92
CA GLY A 119 -1.04 -13.94 32.80
C GLY A 119 -1.73 -12.93 31.88
N ARG A 120 -3.03 -13.12 31.61
CA ARG A 120 -3.83 -12.26 30.72
C ARG A 120 -5.10 -11.73 31.39
N GLU A 121 -5.21 -11.87 32.70
CA GLU A 121 -6.38 -11.49 33.50
C GLU A 121 -6.71 -10.00 33.33
N LYS A 122 -5.68 -9.16 33.21
CA LYS A 122 -5.78 -7.71 32.96
C LYS A 122 -6.63 -7.39 31.73
N LEU A 123 -6.57 -8.21 30.67
CA LEU A 123 -7.33 -8.00 29.43
C LEU A 123 -8.85 -8.12 29.61
N SER A 124 -9.31 -8.68 30.74
CA SER A 124 -10.74 -8.75 31.09
C SER A 124 -11.22 -7.55 31.89
N LEU A 125 -10.31 -6.75 32.46
CA LEU A 125 -10.64 -5.54 33.23
C LEU A 125 -10.86 -4.38 32.27
N VAL A 126 -12.12 -4.01 32.08
CA VAL A 126 -12.52 -2.94 31.17
C VAL A 126 -13.45 -1.94 31.86
N PRO A 127 -13.61 -0.72 31.34
CA PRO A 127 -14.52 0.26 31.93
C PRO A 127 -15.94 -0.29 32.02
N SER A 128 -16.66 0.07 33.08
CA SER A 128 -17.98 -0.51 33.41
C SER A 128 -19.03 -0.45 32.30
N SER A 129 -18.97 0.56 31.42
CA SER A 129 -19.90 0.74 30.30
C SER A 129 -19.38 0.18 28.97
N ALA A 130 -18.30 -0.59 29.00
CA ALA A 130 -17.68 -1.20 27.83
C ALA A 130 -18.66 -2.04 27.01
N ARG A 131 -18.56 -1.90 25.69
CA ARG A 131 -19.27 -2.70 24.69
C ARG A 131 -18.26 -3.53 23.91
N LEU A 132 -18.61 -4.78 23.64
CA LEU A 132 -17.79 -5.72 22.88
C LEU A 132 -18.32 -5.83 21.45
N HIS A 133 -17.43 -5.66 20.47
CA HIS A 133 -17.75 -5.81 19.06
C HIS A 133 -17.01 -7.00 18.46
N TYR A 134 -17.77 -7.98 17.98
CA TYR A 134 -17.23 -9.14 17.29
C TYR A 134 -17.35 -8.94 15.79
N GLY A 135 -16.20 -8.95 15.11
CA GLY A 135 -16.10 -8.93 13.66
C GLY A 135 -15.79 -10.30 13.11
N THR A 136 -15.72 -10.37 11.78
CA THR A 136 -15.31 -11.57 11.05
C THR A 136 -13.92 -11.34 10.48
N ASP A 137 -13.01 -12.29 10.68
CA ASP A 137 -11.69 -12.25 10.10
C ASP A 137 -11.79 -12.36 8.56
N PRO A 138 -11.29 -11.37 7.81
CA PRO A 138 -11.45 -11.33 6.35
C PRO A 138 -10.64 -12.43 5.64
N HIS A 139 -9.60 -12.99 6.27
CA HIS A 139 -8.79 -14.05 5.68
C HIS A 139 -9.40 -15.44 5.93
N THR A 140 -9.95 -15.66 7.11
CA THR A 140 -10.44 -17.00 7.51
C THR A 140 -11.97 -17.15 7.43
N GLY A 141 -12.71 -16.05 7.35
CA GLY A 141 -14.17 -16.02 7.41
C GLY A 141 -14.73 -16.41 8.78
N ARG A 142 -13.89 -16.55 9.81
CA ARG A 142 -14.30 -16.95 11.15
C ARG A 142 -14.50 -15.73 12.04
N PRO A 143 -15.40 -15.79 13.04
CA PRO A 143 -15.52 -14.73 14.04
C PRO A 143 -14.20 -14.49 14.77
N PHE A 144 -13.93 -13.25 15.15
CA PHE A 144 -12.79 -12.95 16.00
C PHE A 144 -12.89 -13.68 17.34
N ARG A 145 -11.75 -14.20 17.80
CA ARG A 145 -11.65 -14.84 19.12
C ARG A 145 -11.64 -13.83 20.26
N PHE A 146 -11.30 -12.57 19.96
CA PHE A 146 -11.25 -11.48 20.91
C PHE A 146 -11.97 -10.26 20.29
N PRO A 147 -12.89 -9.61 21.02
CA PRO A 147 -13.66 -8.50 20.48
C PRO A 147 -12.86 -7.19 20.48
N LEU A 148 -13.30 -6.22 19.68
CA LEU A 148 -12.93 -4.83 19.87
C LEU A 148 -13.74 -4.26 21.03
N VAL A 149 -13.08 -3.64 22.00
CA VAL A 149 -13.74 -2.97 23.13
C VAL A 149 -14.00 -1.52 22.75
N SER A 150 -15.18 -1.00 23.11
CA SER A 150 -15.48 0.43 23.00
C SER A 150 -16.17 0.96 24.24
N VAL A 151 -15.94 2.24 24.57
CA VAL A 151 -16.62 2.96 25.64
C VAL A 151 -17.13 4.27 25.06
N ARG A 152 -18.44 4.51 25.11
CA ARG A 152 -19.09 5.64 24.41
C ARG A 152 -18.72 5.65 22.91
N ASN A 153 -18.05 6.70 22.44
CA ASN A 153 -17.54 6.84 21.06
C ASN A 153 -16.06 6.51 20.91
N VAL A 154 -15.41 5.93 21.93
CA VAL A 154 -14.00 5.57 21.93
C VAL A 154 -13.83 4.08 21.67
N TYR A 155 -13.06 3.71 20.65
CA TYR A 155 -12.79 2.35 20.22
C TYR A 155 -11.32 2.02 20.46
N LEU A 156 -11.05 0.95 21.21
CA LEU A 156 -9.72 0.66 21.71
C LEU A 156 -9.03 -0.43 20.88
N PHE A 157 -8.18 -0.04 19.95
CA PHE A 157 -7.45 -0.97 19.07
C PHE A 157 -6.10 -1.40 19.67
N PRO A 158 -5.63 -2.62 19.33
CA PRO A 158 -4.29 -3.07 19.69
C PRO A 158 -3.22 -2.23 18.97
N GLY A 159 -2.05 -2.08 19.60
CA GLY A 159 -0.91 -1.38 19.01
C GLY A 159 -0.22 -2.16 17.87
N ILE A 160 -0.32 -3.50 17.88
CA ILE A 160 0.30 -4.36 16.87
C ILE A 160 -0.39 -4.13 15.51
N PRO A 161 0.34 -3.67 14.46
CA PRO A 161 -0.26 -3.26 13.20
C PRO A 161 -1.08 -4.35 12.51
N GLU A 162 -0.62 -5.60 12.53
CA GLU A 162 -1.35 -6.71 11.91
C GLU A 162 -2.68 -6.99 12.59
N LEU A 163 -2.74 -6.88 13.92
CA LEU A 163 -3.98 -7.10 14.67
C LEU A 163 -4.95 -5.94 14.44
N LEU A 164 -4.47 -4.70 14.50
CA LEU A 164 -5.29 -3.52 14.23
C LEU A 164 -5.93 -3.59 12.84
N ARG A 165 -5.13 -3.93 11.82
CA ARG A 165 -5.61 -4.07 10.44
C ARG A 165 -6.73 -5.10 10.33
N ARG A 166 -6.52 -6.30 10.88
CA ARG A 166 -7.54 -7.36 10.87
C ARG A 166 -8.81 -6.90 11.56
N VAL A 167 -8.70 -6.32 12.76
CA VAL A 167 -9.87 -5.88 13.53
C VAL A 167 -10.66 -4.81 12.81
N LEU A 168 -10.00 -3.76 12.30
CA LEU A 168 -10.71 -2.69 11.57
C LEU A 168 -11.35 -3.21 10.29
N GLU A 169 -10.67 -4.09 9.55
CA GLU A 169 -11.21 -4.67 8.32
C GLU A 169 -12.45 -5.53 8.56
N GLY A 170 -12.44 -6.35 9.62
CA GLY A 170 -13.59 -7.16 10.01
C GLY A 170 -14.75 -6.38 10.64
N LEU A 171 -14.52 -5.12 11.01
CA LEU A 171 -15.51 -4.24 11.69
C LEU A 171 -15.76 -2.93 10.95
N LYS A 172 -15.46 -2.85 9.64
CA LYS A 172 -15.70 -1.65 8.81
C LYS A 172 -17.12 -1.10 8.94
N GLY A 173 -18.11 -1.98 9.08
CA GLY A 173 -19.52 -1.60 9.26
C GLY A 173 -19.80 -0.69 10.46
N LEU A 174 -18.95 -0.71 11.50
CA LEU A 174 -19.08 0.20 12.65
C LEU A 174 -18.78 1.67 12.30
N PHE A 175 -17.98 1.90 11.26
CA PHE A 175 -17.49 3.22 10.88
C PHE A 175 -17.97 3.66 9.50
N GLN A 176 -18.70 2.79 8.78
CA GLN A 176 -19.14 3.09 7.42
C GLN A 176 -20.14 4.25 7.42
N ASN A 177 -19.77 5.32 6.73
CA ASN A 177 -20.64 6.42 6.36
C ASN A 177 -20.90 6.37 4.85
N THR A 178 -22.09 5.93 4.45
CA THR A 178 -22.46 5.85 3.02
C THR A 178 -22.90 7.18 2.44
N ALA A 179 -23.13 8.20 3.28
CA ALA A 179 -23.57 9.52 2.83
C ALA A 179 -22.43 10.37 2.24
N VAL A 180 -21.17 10.03 2.54
CA VAL A 180 -19.99 10.76 2.08
C VAL A 180 -19.09 9.80 1.32
N GLN A 181 -18.65 10.21 0.13
CA GLN A 181 -17.59 9.54 -0.63
C GLN A 181 -16.48 10.55 -0.89
N PHE A 182 -15.25 10.09 -0.69
CA PHE A 182 -14.08 10.91 -0.90
C PHE A 182 -13.42 10.54 -2.22
N HIS A 183 -13.24 11.51 -3.10
CA HIS A 183 -12.63 11.37 -4.40
C HIS A 183 -11.28 12.08 -4.41
N SER A 184 -10.28 11.43 -4.99
CA SER A 184 -8.95 12.02 -5.16
C SER A 184 -8.42 11.79 -6.56
N ARG A 185 -7.65 12.75 -7.08
CA ARG A 185 -6.92 12.66 -8.34
C ARG A 185 -5.49 13.13 -8.12
N GLU A 186 -4.55 12.45 -8.75
CA GLU A 186 -3.13 12.81 -8.70
C GLU A 186 -2.66 13.24 -10.08
N LEU A 187 -1.85 14.29 -10.12
CA LEU A 187 -1.15 14.75 -11.32
C LEU A 187 0.34 14.77 -11.02
N TYR A 188 1.15 14.36 -11.99
CA TYR A 188 2.60 14.34 -11.86
C TYR A 188 3.19 15.33 -12.84
N VAL A 189 3.99 16.26 -12.34
CA VAL A 189 4.50 17.41 -13.09
C VAL A 189 6.02 17.41 -13.10
N ALA A 190 6.63 17.35 -14.28
CA ALA A 190 8.06 17.53 -14.53
C ALA A 190 8.41 19.02 -14.72
N ALA A 191 8.02 19.83 -13.75
CA ALA A 191 8.39 21.24 -13.66
C ALA A 191 8.66 21.59 -12.19
N ASP A 192 9.54 22.55 -11.98
CA ASP A 192 9.88 23.03 -10.65
C ASP A 192 8.66 23.63 -9.94
N GLU A 193 8.55 23.42 -8.62
CA GLU A 193 7.40 23.87 -7.84
C GLU A 193 7.22 25.40 -7.89
N ALA A 194 8.32 26.16 -7.81
CA ALA A 194 8.23 27.62 -7.84
C ALA A 194 7.72 28.13 -9.19
N SER A 195 8.02 27.41 -10.29
CA SER A 195 7.52 27.76 -11.62
C SER A 195 6.01 27.59 -11.79
N ILE A 196 5.40 26.63 -11.07
CA ILE A 196 3.97 26.34 -11.15
C ILE A 196 3.17 26.93 -9.99
N ALA A 197 3.82 27.38 -8.92
CA ALA A 197 3.17 27.95 -7.73
C ALA A 197 2.15 29.06 -8.03
N PRO A 198 2.39 30.02 -8.95
CA PRO A 198 1.37 31.02 -9.30
C PRO A 198 0.10 30.41 -9.89
N ILE A 199 0.25 29.40 -10.75
CA ILE A 199 -0.88 28.67 -11.37
C ILE A 199 -1.67 27.93 -10.29
N LEU A 200 -0.98 27.30 -9.33
CA LEU A 200 -1.61 26.59 -8.22
C LEU A 200 -2.35 27.56 -7.28
N ALA A 201 -1.78 28.74 -7.02
CA ALA A 201 -2.44 29.77 -6.22
C ALA A 201 -3.73 30.28 -6.89
N GLU A 202 -3.69 30.52 -8.21
CA GLU A 202 -4.90 30.88 -8.98
C GLU A 202 -5.94 29.76 -8.97
N ALA A 203 -5.52 28.50 -9.13
CA ALA A 203 -6.42 27.35 -9.07
C ALA A 203 -7.05 27.23 -7.67
N GLN A 204 -6.26 27.35 -6.60
CA GLN A 204 -6.74 27.31 -5.22
C GLN A 204 -7.77 28.41 -4.95
N ALA A 205 -7.55 29.62 -5.46
CA ALA A 205 -8.52 30.71 -5.34
C ALA A 205 -9.80 30.45 -6.15
N HIS A 206 -9.68 29.88 -7.35
CA HIS A 206 -10.82 29.59 -8.22
C HIS A 206 -11.73 28.47 -7.68
N PHE A 207 -11.12 27.45 -7.05
CA PHE A 207 -11.82 26.28 -6.51
C PHE A 207 -11.94 26.29 -4.99
N GLN A 208 -11.74 27.44 -4.34
CA GLN A 208 -11.78 27.56 -2.88
C GLN A 208 -13.11 27.05 -2.32
N GLY A 209 -13.02 26.13 -1.36
CA GLY A 209 -14.19 25.52 -0.71
C GLY A 209 -14.89 24.43 -1.52
N LYS A 210 -14.47 24.15 -2.77
CA LYS A 210 -15.00 23.06 -3.59
C LYS A 210 -14.12 21.81 -3.58
N LEU A 211 -12.80 22.00 -3.47
CA LEU A 211 -11.82 20.92 -3.38
C LEU A 211 -10.56 21.38 -2.64
N GLY A 212 -9.80 20.42 -2.12
CA GLY A 212 -8.43 20.61 -1.65
C GLY A 212 -7.43 20.40 -2.78
N LEU A 213 -6.54 21.36 -3.00
CA LEU A 213 -5.40 21.24 -3.88
C LEU A 213 -4.12 21.22 -3.03
N GLY A 214 -3.31 20.17 -3.20
CA GLY A 214 -2.00 20.04 -2.56
C GLY A 214 -0.88 19.88 -3.58
N SER A 215 0.30 20.40 -3.28
CA SER A 215 1.54 20.16 -4.02
C SER A 215 2.59 19.51 -3.11
N TYR A 216 3.28 18.52 -3.65
CA TYR A 216 4.29 17.74 -2.94
C TYR A 216 5.51 17.57 -3.86
N PRO A 217 6.60 18.32 -3.64
CA PRO A 217 7.81 18.15 -4.41
C PRO A 217 8.49 16.82 -4.07
N ASP A 218 9.10 16.20 -5.07
CA ASP A 218 9.84 14.95 -4.95
C ASP A 218 11.20 15.08 -5.66
N TRP A 219 12.22 15.45 -4.89
CA TRP A 219 13.55 15.75 -5.42
C TRP A 219 14.34 14.49 -5.77
N GLY A 220 13.87 13.32 -5.35
CA GLY A 220 14.49 12.03 -5.65
C GLY A 220 13.88 11.34 -6.87
N SER A 221 12.78 11.84 -7.41
CA SER A 221 12.09 11.25 -8.55
C SER A 221 12.75 11.65 -9.87
N ASN A 222 13.13 10.64 -10.66
CA ASN A 222 13.60 10.83 -12.04
C ASN A 222 12.44 10.99 -13.05
N TYR A 223 11.18 10.90 -12.61
CA TYR A 223 10.01 10.90 -13.49
C TYR A 223 9.22 12.21 -13.44
N TYR A 224 9.10 12.81 -12.27
CA TYR A 224 8.37 14.06 -12.03
C TYR A 224 9.08 14.84 -10.93
N GLN A 225 8.85 16.14 -10.84
CA GLN A 225 9.39 16.98 -9.77
C GLN A 225 8.34 17.33 -8.71
N VAL A 226 7.07 17.44 -9.10
CA VAL A 226 5.98 17.77 -8.18
C VAL A 226 4.80 16.81 -8.40
N LYS A 227 4.29 16.23 -7.32
CA LYS A 227 2.99 15.55 -7.29
C LYS A 227 1.94 16.53 -6.82
N LEU A 228 0.91 16.75 -7.63
CA LEU A 228 -0.28 17.49 -7.23
C LEU A 228 -1.38 16.51 -6.84
N THR A 229 -2.12 16.82 -5.78
CA THR A 229 -3.29 16.06 -5.35
C THR A 229 -4.51 16.96 -5.35
N LEU A 230 -5.59 16.50 -5.97
CA LEU A 230 -6.91 17.09 -5.90
C LEU A 230 -7.79 16.21 -5.03
N ASP A 231 -8.56 16.82 -4.14
CA ASP A 231 -9.34 16.11 -3.13
C ASP A 231 -10.73 16.74 -2.96
N SER A 232 -11.80 15.97 -3.10
CA SER A 232 -13.17 16.49 -2.96
C SER A 232 -14.16 15.39 -2.56
N GLU A 233 -15.33 15.80 -2.07
CA GLU A 233 -16.47 14.91 -1.84
C GLU A 233 -17.30 14.69 -3.12
N GLU A 234 -17.02 15.44 -4.19
CA GLU A 234 -17.72 15.37 -5.47
C GLU A 234 -16.72 15.19 -6.63
N GLU A 235 -17.12 14.44 -7.67
CA GLU A 235 -16.27 14.24 -8.86
C GLU A 235 -16.23 15.47 -9.77
N GLY A 236 -17.32 16.23 -9.87
CA GLY A 236 -17.43 17.38 -10.77
C GLY A 236 -16.32 18.44 -10.59
N PRO A 237 -16.11 18.97 -9.37
CA PRO A 237 -15.04 19.93 -9.10
C PRO A 237 -13.64 19.40 -9.43
N LEU A 238 -13.41 18.10 -9.26
CA LEU A 238 -12.12 17.48 -9.57
C LEU A 238 -11.85 17.49 -11.08
N GLU A 239 -12.85 17.14 -11.88
CA GLU A 239 -12.73 17.14 -13.34
C GLU A 239 -12.52 18.56 -13.90
N GLU A 240 -13.27 19.53 -13.37
CA GLU A 240 -13.12 20.95 -13.73
C GLU A 240 -11.72 21.47 -13.39
N CYS A 241 -11.21 21.17 -12.19
CA CYS A 241 -9.87 21.60 -11.77
C CYS A 241 -8.76 20.88 -12.54
N LEU A 242 -8.93 19.60 -12.84
CA LEU A 242 -7.99 18.86 -13.67
C LEU A 242 -7.90 19.47 -15.08
N ALA A 243 -9.03 19.83 -15.69
CA ALA A 243 -9.06 20.54 -16.96
C ALA A 243 -8.40 21.93 -16.86
N TYR A 244 -8.70 22.68 -15.79
CA TYR A 244 -8.12 23.99 -15.51
C TYR A 244 -6.60 23.96 -15.40
N LEU A 245 -6.06 23.00 -14.64
CA LEU A 245 -4.61 22.83 -14.45
C LEU A 245 -3.94 22.33 -15.73
N THR A 246 -4.53 21.35 -16.43
CA THR A 246 -4.00 20.82 -17.69
C THR A 246 -3.85 21.90 -18.76
N ALA A 247 -4.77 22.87 -18.79
CA ALA A 247 -4.72 23.98 -19.75
C ALA A 247 -3.66 25.05 -19.42
N ARG A 248 -3.25 25.18 -18.15
CA ARG A 248 -2.35 26.26 -17.68
C ARG A 248 -0.95 25.80 -17.32
N LEU A 249 -0.77 24.53 -16.94
CA LEU A 249 0.54 23.96 -16.65
C LEU A 249 1.44 24.04 -17.90
N PRO A 250 2.77 24.16 -17.73
CA PRO A 250 3.69 24.23 -18.85
C PRO A 250 3.50 23.07 -19.84
N GLN A 251 3.48 23.36 -21.14
CA GLN A 251 3.24 22.32 -22.14
C GLN A 251 4.28 21.19 -22.03
N GLY A 252 3.79 19.95 -21.98
CA GLY A 252 4.63 18.75 -21.85
C GLY A 252 5.17 18.50 -20.44
N SER A 253 4.83 19.31 -19.43
CA SER A 253 5.25 19.05 -18.05
C SER A 253 4.43 17.95 -17.37
N LEU A 254 3.21 17.68 -17.82
CA LEU A 254 2.40 16.59 -17.28
C LEU A 254 2.97 15.24 -17.70
N VAL A 255 3.34 14.43 -16.71
CA VAL A 255 3.96 13.12 -16.91
C VAL A 255 2.96 12.02 -16.58
N PRO A 256 2.75 11.05 -17.48
CA PRO A 256 2.04 9.83 -17.14
C PRO A 256 2.92 8.98 -16.22
N TYR A 257 2.68 9.06 -14.92
CA TYR A 257 3.40 8.26 -13.93
C TYR A 257 2.47 7.21 -13.32
N VAL A 258 2.94 5.97 -13.26
CA VAL A 258 2.23 4.85 -12.66
C VAL A 258 3.01 4.43 -11.41
N PRO A 259 2.56 4.81 -10.20
CA PRO A 259 3.16 4.29 -8.98
C PRO A 259 3.00 2.77 -8.96
N ASN A 260 4.06 2.06 -8.58
CA ASN A 260 4.11 0.59 -8.53
C ASN A 260 3.86 -0.11 -9.88
N ALA A 261 4.44 0.41 -10.96
CA ALA A 261 4.36 -0.18 -12.30
C ALA A 261 4.66 -1.69 -12.36
N VAL A 262 5.44 -2.25 -11.42
CA VAL A 262 5.75 -3.68 -11.33
C VAL A 262 4.52 -4.52 -10.94
N GLU A 263 3.68 -4.04 -10.01
CA GLU A 263 2.47 -4.76 -9.58
C GLU A 263 1.43 -4.80 -10.70
N GLN A 264 1.30 -3.68 -11.43
CA GLN A 264 0.40 -3.56 -12.57
C GLN A 264 1.00 -4.07 -13.88
N ALA A 265 2.26 -4.52 -13.86
CA ALA A 265 3.00 -4.91 -15.06
C ALA A 265 2.31 -6.05 -15.79
N SER A 266 1.77 -7.04 -15.07
CA SER A 266 1.09 -8.18 -15.71
C SER A 266 -0.09 -7.72 -16.56
N GLU A 267 -1.01 -6.96 -15.98
CA GLU A 267 -2.18 -6.47 -16.70
C GLU A 267 -1.78 -5.59 -17.90
N ALA A 268 -0.87 -4.64 -17.69
CA ALA A 268 -0.41 -3.72 -18.72
C ALA A 268 0.24 -4.47 -19.91
N VAL A 269 1.12 -5.43 -19.63
CA VAL A 269 1.82 -6.26 -20.62
C VAL A 269 0.84 -7.10 -21.43
N TYR A 270 -0.13 -7.75 -20.77
CA TYR A 270 -1.12 -8.57 -21.47
C TYR A 270 -2.14 -7.73 -22.24
N LYS A 271 -2.48 -6.52 -21.77
CA LYS A 271 -3.29 -5.56 -22.52
C LYS A 271 -2.56 -5.11 -23.79
N LEU A 272 -1.26 -4.81 -23.69
CA LEU A 272 -0.41 -4.47 -24.84
C LEU A 272 -0.34 -5.64 -25.85
N ALA A 273 -0.17 -6.88 -25.37
CA ALA A 273 -0.17 -8.07 -26.23
C ALA A 273 -1.50 -8.24 -26.99
N LYS A 274 -2.65 -8.01 -26.32
CA LYS A 274 -3.99 -8.11 -26.93
C LYS A 274 -4.30 -6.98 -27.91
N SER A 275 -3.76 -5.77 -27.69
CA SER A 275 -3.95 -4.61 -28.59
C SER A 275 -3.41 -4.81 -30.02
N GLY A 276 -2.59 -5.84 -30.23
CA GLY A 276 -2.12 -6.27 -31.55
C GLY A 276 -3.14 -7.10 -32.36
N SER A 277 -4.32 -7.41 -31.80
CA SER A 277 -5.24 -8.42 -32.35
C SER A 277 -6.66 -7.95 -32.71
N THR A 278 -7.06 -6.68 -32.55
CA THR A 278 -8.43 -6.23 -32.97
C THR A 278 -8.53 -4.75 -33.35
N THR A 279 -9.43 -4.50 -34.33
CA THR A 279 -9.79 -3.27 -35.06
C THR A 279 -10.34 -2.11 -34.20
N ARG A 280 -10.13 -0.88 -34.69
CA ARG A 280 -10.62 0.45 -34.25
C ARG A 280 -11.72 0.46 -33.16
N VAL A 281 -11.44 1.11 -32.04
CA VAL A 281 -12.44 1.64 -31.10
C VAL A 281 -12.38 3.17 -31.12
N THR A 282 -13.56 3.79 -31.17
CA THR A 282 -13.82 5.22 -31.30
C THR A 282 -13.33 6.01 -30.08
N ALA A 283 -12.87 7.24 -30.34
CA ALA A 283 -12.31 8.16 -29.37
C ALA A 283 -13.40 8.73 -28.43
N LEU A 284 -13.27 8.48 -27.12
CA LEU A 284 -13.90 9.32 -26.09
C LEU A 284 -13.26 9.27 -24.69
N CYS A 285 -12.12 8.59 -24.49
CA CYS A 285 -11.45 8.56 -23.17
C CYS A 285 -9.92 8.71 -23.30
N THR A 286 -9.43 9.91 -23.63
CA THR A 286 -7.99 10.15 -23.87
C THR A 286 -7.26 10.79 -22.70
N TYR A 287 -7.94 11.30 -21.67
CA TYR A 287 -7.30 12.14 -20.65
C TYR A 287 -6.80 11.43 -19.38
N LEU A 288 -7.00 10.12 -19.22
CA LEU A 288 -6.61 9.37 -18.01
C LEU A 288 -5.86 8.06 -18.28
N MET A 289 -5.32 7.86 -19.48
CA MET A 289 -4.55 6.67 -19.82
C MET A 289 -3.04 7.01 -19.83
N PRO A 290 -2.18 6.26 -19.12
CA PRO A 290 -0.73 6.49 -19.12
C PRO A 290 -0.04 6.11 -20.44
N PHE A 291 -0.81 5.78 -21.49
CA PHE A 291 -0.30 5.44 -22.80
C PHE A 291 -0.97 6.30 -23.87
N PRO A 292 -0.20 6.89 -24.81
CA PRO A 292 -0.78 7.63 -25.93
C PRO A 292 -1.75 6.73 -26.70
N ALA A 293 -2.92 7.26 -27.03
CA ALA A 293 -4.05 6.57 -27.67
C ALA A 293 -3.78 6.06 -29.11
N ASN A 294 -2.53 5.90 -29.51
CA ASN A 294 -2.10 5.55 -30.87
C ASN A 294 -1.39 4.19 -30.96
N VAL A 295 -1.79 3.21 -30.14
CA VAL A 295 -1.21 1.85 -30.11
C VAL A 295 -2.24 0.78 -30.54
N ALA A 296 -3.31 1.15 -31.25
CA ALA A 296 -4.17 0.17 -31.89
C ALA A 296 -3.44 -0.44 -33.11
N GLY A 297 -2.98 -1.68 -33.01
CA GLY A 297 -2.29 -2.39 -34.10
C GLY A 297 -0.76 -2.25 -34.15
N SER A 298 -0.09 -1.87 -33.06
CA SER A 298 1.36 -1.65 -33.08
C SER A 298 2.18 -2.94 -33.35
N SER A 299 3.26 -2.80 -34.13
CA SER A 299 4.29 -3.84 -34.31
C SER A 299 4.84 -4.36 -32.97
N LEU A 300 4.81 -3.52 -31.94
CA LEU A 300 5.25 -3.84 -30.59
C LEU A 300 4.34 -4.85 -29.90
N GLY A 301 3.01 -4.68 -29.95
CA GLY A 301 2.06 -5.60 -29.30
C GLY A 301 2.20 -7.05 -29.80
N LYS A 302 2.40 -7.23 -31.11
CA LYS A 302 2.65 -8.55 -31.72
C LYS A 302 3.97 -9.17 -31.25
N LYS A 303 5.04 -8.38 -31.14
CA LYS A 303 6.34 -8.83 -30.62
C LYS A 303 6.26 -9.23 -29.14
N VAL A 304 5.53 -8.45 -28.34
CA VAL A 304 5.28 -8.75 -26.93
C VAL A 304 4.48 -10.04 -26.79
N ALA A 305 3.41 -10.22 -27.58
CA ALA A 305 2.62 -11.45 -27.57
C ALA A 305 3.47 -12.69 -27.91
N SER A 306 4.32 -12.61 -28.93
CA SER A 306 5.23 -13.70 -29.30
C SER A 306 6.27 -14.00 -28.20
N ALA A 307 6.84 -12.97 -27.56
CA ALA A 307 7.77 -13.15 -26.45
C ALA A 307 7.09 -13.81 -25.23
N LEU A 308 5.87 -13.40 -24.88
CA LEU A 308 5.08 -14.01 -23.80
C LEU A 308 4.76 -15.48 -24.09
N GLN A 309 4.44 -15.84 -25.33
CA GLN A 309 4.21 -17.24 -25.69
C GLN A 309 5.44 -18.11 -25.42
N ILE A 310 6.64 -17.62 -25.73
CA ILE A 310 7.90 -18.34 -25.46
C ILE A 310 8.11 -18.48 -23.94
N ILE A 311 7.87 -17.41 -23.18
CA ILE A 311 8.02 -17.43 -21.72
C ILE A 311 7.03 -18.41 -21.09
N GLU A 312 5.76 -18.36 -21.49
CA GLU A 312 4.72 -19.25 -20.98
C GLU A 312 4.98 -20.71 -21.35
N ALA A 313 5.50 -20.98 -22.55
CA ALA A 313 5.92 -22.32 -22.95
C ALA A 313 7.06 -22.85 -22.07
N ALA A 314 8.03 -21.99 -21.72
CA ALA A 314 9.09 -22.36 -20.80
C ALA A 314 8.56 -22.62 -19.36
N LEU A 315 7.65 -21.78 -18.87
CA LEU A 315 7.00 -21.97 -17.55
C LEU A 315 6.13 -23.23 -17.50
N ALA A 316 5.59 -23.69 -18.64
CA ALA A 316 4.87 -24.95 -18.73
C ALA A 316 5.78 -26.18 -18.76
N GLN A 317 7.04 -26.03 -19.19
CA GLN A 317 8.01 -27.11 -19.34
C GLN A 317 8.93 -27.28 -18.13
N TYR A 318 9.21 -26.21 -17.39
CA TYR A 318 10.18 -26.19 -16.29
C TYR A 318 9.56 -25.61 -15.03
N HIS A 319 9.90 -26.20 -13.88
CA HIS A 319 9.54 -25.63 -12.58
C HIS A 319 10.28 -24.31 -12.36
N LEU A 320 9.70 -23.36 -11.61
CA LEU A 320 10.32 -22.06 -11.35
C LEU A 320 11.70 -22.17 -10.69
N SER A 321 11.92 -23.21 -9.87
CA SER A 321 13.22 -23.47 -9.25
C SER A 321 14.31 -23.93 -10.24
N GLN A 322 13.93 -24.29 -11.47
CA GLN A 322 14.81 -24.74 -12.55
C GLN A 322 15.07 -23.66 -13.60
N LEU A 323 14.43 -22.49 -13.45
CA LEU A 323 14.55 -21.36 -14.36
C LEU A 323 15.28 -20.22 -13.66
N CYS A 324 16.23 -19.62 -14.37
CA CYS A 324 16.93 -18.43 -13.90
C CYS A 324 17.03 -17.39 -15.01
N LEU A 325 16.80 -16.13 -14.65
CA LEU A 325 16.82 -15.01 -15.58
C LEU A 325 18.18 -14.31 -15.55
N GLY A 326 18.87 -14.23 -16.68
CA GLY A 326 20.08 -13.42 -16.80
C GLY A 326 19.78 -11.91 -16.77
N PHE A 327 20.28 -11.17 -15.78
CA PHE A 327 20.05 -9.73 -15.62
C PHE A 327 21.34 -8.97 -15.31
N ASN A 328 21.85 -8.26 -16.32
CA ASN A 328 23.06 -7.44 -16.23
C ASN A 328 22.78 -5.93 -16.32
N GLY A 329 21.54 -5.47 -16.03
CA GLY A 329 21.24 -4.05 -15.85
C GLY A 329 21.07 -3.21 -17.12
N GLY A 330 20.73 -3.83 -18.26
CA GLY A 330 20.48 -3.13 -19.54
C GLY A 330 19.01 -3.19 -20.00
N LYS A 331 18.63 -2.30 -20.91
CA LYS A 331 17.23 -2.16 -21.40
C LYS A 331 16.57 -3.48 -21.83
N ASP A 332 17.33 -4.38 -22.45
CA ASP A 332 16.82 -5.62 -23.01
C ASP A 332 16.53 -6.67 -21.94
N CYS A 333 17.39 -6.80 -20.92
CA CYS A 333 17.17 -7.71 -19.81
C CYS A 333 16.16 -7.13 -18.81
N THR A 334 16.04 -5.80 -18.69
CA THR A 334 14.94 -5.15 -17.95
C THR A 334 13.59 -5.42 -18.60
N ALA A 335 13.48 -5.29 -19.93
CA ALA A 335 12.26 -5.64 -20.64
C ALA A 335 11.90 -7.13 -20.45
N LEU A 336 12.88 -8.03 -20.54
CA LEU A 336 12.66 -9.46 -20.31
C LEU A 336 12.23 -9.75 -18.87
N LEU A 337 12.85 -9.10 -17.88
CA LEU A 337 12.48 -9.21 -16.46
C LEU A 337 11.02 -8.84 -16.23
N HIS A 338 10.54 -7.73 -16.80
CA HIS A 338 9.14 -7.34 -16.69
C HIS A 338 8.18 -8.31 -17.38
N LEU A 339 8.52 -8.81 -18.57
CA LEU A 339 7.70 -9.81 -19.28
C LEU A 339 7.65 -11.14 -18.53
N TYR A 340 8.79 -11.58 -17.98
CA TYR A 340 8.88 -12.81 -17.20
C TYR A 340 8.09 -12.69 -15.90
N HIS A 341 8.29 -11.60 -15.15
CA HIS A 341 7.52 -11.30 -13.94
C HIS A 341 6.01 -11.26 -14.20
N ALA A 342 5.58 -10.59 -15.28
CA ALA A 342 4.18 -10.54 -15.70
C ALA A 342 3.57 -11.94 -15.97
N ALA A 343 4.33 -12.81 -16.64
CA ALA A 343 3.89 -14.17 -16.95
C ALA A 343 3.83 -15.07 -15.70
N VAL A 344 4.82 -14.97 -14.80
CA VAL A 344 4.84 -15.71 -13.54
C VAL A 344 3.67 -15.31 -12.65
N GLN A 345 3.43 -14.01 -12.46
CA GLN A 345 2.27 -13.53 -11.68
C GLN A 345 0.94 -14.08 -12.20
N ARG A 346 0.81 -14.25 -13.52
CA ARG A 346 -0.43 -14.74 -14.13
C ARG A 346 -0.59 -16.26 -14.02
N LYS A 347 0.48 -17.02 -14.23
CA LYS A 347 0.43 -18.50 -14.27
C LYS A 347 0.60 -19.12 -12.89
N CYS A 348 1.28 -18.43 -11.99
CA CYS A 348 1.68 -18.91 -10.68
C CYS A 348 1.44 -17.82 -9.61
N PRO A 349 0.18 -17.43 -9.36
CA PRO A 349 -0.15 -16.32 -8.45
C PRO A 349 0.24 -16.60 -6.98
N ASP A 350 0.28 -17.87 -6.59
CA ASP A 350 0.54 -18.31 -5.20
C ASP A 350 2.04 -18.55 -4.90
N VAL A 351 2.93 -18.32 -5.87
CA VAL A 351 4.36 -18.59 -5.66
C VAL A 351 5.02 -17.45 -4.89
N PRO A 352 5.77 -17.75 -3.81
CA PRO A 352 6.46 -16.73 -3.04
C PRO A 352 7.49 -16.00 -3.90
N LYS A 353 7.50 -14.66 -3.77
CA LYS A 353 8.62 -13.81 -4.20
C LYS A 353 9.86 -14.30 -3.43
N PRO A 354 11.00 -14.62 -4.07
CA PRO A 354 11.53 -13.98 -5.29
C PRO A 354 11.72 -14.86 -6.53
N LEU A 355 11.84 -14.20 -7.70
CA LEU A 355 12.32 -14.80 -8.95
C LEU A 355 13.83 -15.06 -8.88
N GLN A 356 14.31 -16.16 -9.46
CA GLN A 356 15.75 -16.43 -9.57
C GLN A 356 16.38 -15.58 -10.67
N ILE A 357 17.37 -14.77 -10.30
CA ILE A 357 18.10 -13.87 -11.20
C ILE A 357 19.60 -14.22 -11.16
N LEU A 358 20.22 -14.35 -12.33
CA LEU A 358 21.65 -14.54 -12.50
C LEU A 358 22.27 -13.23 -12.99
N TYR A 359 23.19 -12.69 -12.19
CA TYR A 359 24.00 -11.54 -12.54
C TYR A 359 25.47 -11.95 -12.66
N ILE A 360 26.11 -11.59 -13.77
CA ILE A 360 27.54 -11.84 -13.98
C ILE A 360 28.29 -10.53 -13.74
N ARG A 361 29.03 -10.46 -12.62
CA ARG A 361 29.86 -9.31 -12.27
C ARG A 361 31.04 -9.16 -13.23
N SER A 362 31.22 -7.94 -13.75
CA SER A 362 32.45 -7.54 -14.43
C SER A 362 33.54 -7.27 -13.38
N ILE A 363 34.81 -7.35 -13.80
CA ILE A 363 35.99 -7.09 -12.95
C ILE A 363 36.03 -5.62 -12.49
N SER A 364 35.43 -4.70 -13.27
CA SER A 364 35.28 -3.29 -12.92
C SER A 364 33.91 -2.77 -13.41
N PRO A 365 32.84 -2.92 -12.60
CA PRO A 365 31.53 -2.36 -12.93
C PRO A 365 31.49 -0.87 -12.57
N PHE A 366 30.72 -0.09 -13.35
CA PHE A 366 30.38 1.28 -12.96
C PHE A 366 29.52 1.27 -11.69
N PRO A 367 29.80 2.10 -10.67
CA PRO A 367 29.00 2.16 -9.44
C PRO A 367 27.51 2.39 -9.70
N GLU A 368 27.17 3.18 -10.71
CA GLU A 368 25.79 3.49 -11.12
C GLU A 368 25.06 2.26 -11.66
N LEU A 369 25.77 1.35 -12.34
CA LEU A 369 25.20 0.09 -12.82
C LEU A 369 24.93 -0.85 -11.64
N GLU A 370 25.85 -0.93 -10.69
CA GLU A 370 25.65 -1.74 -9.49
C GLU A 370 24.48 -1.20 -8.66
N GLN A 371 24.38 0.13 -8.49
CA GLN A 371 23.24 0.76 -7.83
C GLN A 371 21.92 0.48 -8.55
N PHE A 372 21.89 0.59 -9.88
CA PHE A 372 20.71 0.27 -10.68
C PHE A 372 20.27 -1.20 -10.51
N LEU A 373 21.23 -2.13 -10.45
CA LEU A 373 20.94 -3.54 -10.21
C LEU A 373 20.34 -3.75 -8.82
N GLN A 374 20.93 -3.15 -7.78
CA GLN A 374 20.41 -3.22 -6.42
C GLN A 374 18.99 -2.64 -6.31
N ASP A 375 18.76 -1.47 -6.91
CA ASP A 375 17.44 -0.83 -6.92
C ASP A 375 16.41 -1.65 -7.69
N THR A 376 16.81 -2.26 -8.82
CA THR A 376 15.92 -3.11 -9.61
C THR A 376 15.57 -4.38 -8.85
N ILE A 377 16.55 -5.02 -8.20
CA ILE A 377 16.34 -6.19 -7.34
C ILE A 377 15.40 -5.82 -6.18
N LYS A 378 15.56 -4.67 -5.54
CA LYS A 378 14.64 -4.21 -4.48
C LYS A 378 13.20 -4.02 -4.98
N ARG A 379 13.01 -3.60 -6.24
CA ARG A 379 11.70 -3.33 -6.85
C ARG A 379 11.03 -4.58 -7.45
N THR A 380 11.79 -5.56 -7.90
CA THR A 380 11.31 -6.72 -8.69
C THR A 380 11.71 -8.08 -8.10
N GLY A 381 12.58 -8.08 -7.09
CA GLY A 381 13.23 -9.25 -6.49
C GLY A 381 13.26 -9.19 -4.95
N PRO A 382 14.01 -10.09 -4.29
CA PRO A 382 13.89 -10.35 -2.85
C PRO A 382 14.35 -9.19 -1.97
N THR A 383 13.67 -9.00 -0.84
CA THR A 383 14.29 -8.51 0.40
C THR A 383 15.36 -9.52 0.82
N GLU A 384 16.63 -9.14 0.69
CA GLU A 384 17.81 -9.81 1.23
C GLU A 384 17.89 -11.33 1.02
N THR A 385 18.37 -11.73 -0.15
CA THR A 385 19.33 -12.85 -0.21
C THR A 385 20.49 -12.39 -1.08
N SER A 386 21.56 -11.95 -0.41
CA SER A 386 22.90 -11.83 -0.95
C SER A 386 23.38 -13.20 -1.44
N GLY A 387 22.91 -13.61 -2.62
CA GLY A 387 23.44 -14.70 -3.41
C GLY A 387 24.46 -14.14 -4.40
N THR A 388 25.63 -13.75 -3.90
CA THR A 388 26.79 -13.45 -4.73
C THR A 388 27.22 -14.74 -5.44
N PHE A 389 26.66 -15.04 -6.61
CA PHE A 389 27.20 -16.12 -7.43
C PHE A 389 28.35 -15.58 -8.27
N CYS A 390 29.53 -15.54 -7.64
CA CYS A 390 30.78 -15.52 -8.37
C CYS A 390 30.82 -16.79 -9.24
N VAL A 391 31.28 -16.69 -10.49
CA VAL A 391 31.33 -17.79 -11.48
C VAL A 391 32.30 -18.92 -11.04
N SER A 392 32.81 -18.89 -9.80
CA SER A 392 33.64 -19.91 -9.19
C SER A 392 32.87 -21.08 -8.54
N SER A 393 31.52 -21.06 -8.45
CA SER A 393 30.78 -22.08 -7.66
C SER A 393 29.59 -22.76 -8.36
N LEU A 394 29.59 -22.91 -9.69
CA LEU A 394 28.56 -23.68 -10.40
C LEU A 394 29.07 -25.09 -10.76
N SER A 395 28.57 -26.11 -10.07
CA SER A 395 28.79 -27.54 -10.40
C SER A 395 27.64 -28.20 -11.16
N HIS A 396 26.60 -27.46 -11.56
CA HIS A 396 25.46 -28.00 -12.32
C HIS A 396 25.02 -27.13 -13.50
N THR A 397 24.50 -27.79 -14.54
CA THR A 397 23.96 -27.19 -15.77
C THR A 397 22.72 -26.35 -15.46
N VAL A 398 22.76 -25.05 -15.75
CA VAL A 398 21.62 -24.13 -15.58
C VAL A 398 21.07 -23.73 -16.96
N SER A 399 19.75 -23.81 -17.14
CA SER A 399 19.07 -23.31 -18.34
C SER A 399 18.85 -21.81 -18.19
N CYS A 400 19.41 -21.01 -19.10
CA CYS A 400 19.36 -19.55 -19.05
C CYS A 400 18.53 -19.01 -20.23
N MET A 401 17.57 -18.13 -19.94
CA MET A 401 16.92 -17.35 -20.99
C MET A 401 17.86 -16.24 -21.46
N THR A 402 18.23 -16.25 -22.74
CA THR A 402 19.13 -15.26 -23.33
C THR A 402 18.54 -14.70 -24.63
N LYS A 403 18.94 -13.48 -25.00
CA LYS A 403 18.57 -12.84 -26.25
C LYS A 403 19.56 -13.25 -27.35
N GLY A 404 19.10 -13.97 -28.36
CA GLY A 404 19.84 -14.16 -29.62
C GLY A 404 19.70 -12.95 -30.56
N THR A 405 20.57 -12.86 -31.57
CA THR A 405 20.65 -11.72 -32.51
C THR A 405 19.37 -11.42 -33.30
N ARG A 406 18.41 -12.35 -33.38
CA ARG A 406 17.10 -12.10 -34.05
C ARG A 406 15.86 -12.71 -33.34
N HIS A 407 15.99 -13.63 -32.39
CA HIS A 407 14.87 -14.30 -31.70
C HIS A 407 15.23 -14.65 -30.24
N TRP A 408 14.21 -14.78 -29.38
CA TRP A 408 14.35 -15.24 -27.98
C TRP A 408 14.34 -16.78 -27.93
N GLY A 409 15.20 -17.39 -27.11
CA GLY A 409 15.28 -18.85 -26.97
C GLY A 409 15.81 -19.28 -25.60
N VAL A 410 15.54 -20.53 -25.22
CA VAL A 410 16.10 -21.16 -24.01
C VAL A 410 17.39 -21.87 -24.41
N GLY A 411 18.53 -21.42 -23.88
CA GLY A 411 19.83 -22.02 -24.10
C GLY A 411 20.32 -22.79 -22.88
N ARG A 412 21.00 -23.93 -23.10
CA ARG A 412 21.82 -24.56 -22.05
C ARG A 412 23.18 -23.87 -22.05
N THR A 413 23.53 -23.19 -20.97
CA THR A 413 24.86 -22.58 -20.81
C THR A 413 25.72 -23.52 -19.97
N GLN A 414 26.76 -24.12 -20.58
CA GLN A 414 27.84 -24.78 -19.83
C GLN A 414 28.90 -23.72 -19.50
N CYS A 415 28.97 -23.27 -18.25
CA CYS A 415 30.07 -22.45 -17.76
C CYS A 415 31.32 -23.32 -17.66
N ARG A 416 32.32 -23.13 -18.53
CA ARG A 416 33.66 -23.71 -18.33
C ARG A 416 34.46 -22.82 -17.40
N THR A 417 34.93 -23.40 -16.31
CA THR A 417 35.86 -22.78 -15.36
C THR A 417 37.23 -22.62 -16.00
N GLN A 418 37.80 -21.41 -15.95
CA GLN A 418 39.25 -21.22 -15.97
C GLN A 418 39.67 -20.71 -14.59
N PRO A 419 40.63 -21.35 -13.90
CA PRO A 419 41.12 -20.84 -12.63
C PRO A 419 41.87 -19.53 -12.86
N CYS A 420 41.46 -18.46 -12.17
CA CYS A 420 42.33 -17.30 -11.97
C CYS A 420 43.42 -17.71 -10.97
N SER A 421 44.68 -17.60 -11.37
CA SER A 421 45.83 -17.69 -10.48
C SER A 421 45.77 -16.56 -9.44
N ALA A 422 46.08 -16.92 -8.19
CA ALA A 422 45.94 -16.14 -6.96
C ALA A 422 46.63 -14.77 -6.96
#